data_AF-A0A1Y0H9X1-F1
#
_entry.id   AF-A0A1Y0H9X1-F1
#
_cell.length_a   1.000
_cell.length_b   1.000
_cell.length_c   1.000
_cell.angle_alpha   90.00
_cell.angle_beta   90.00
_cell.angle_gamma   90.00
#
_symmetry.space_group_name_H-M   'P 1'
#
loop_
_entity.id
_entity.type
_entity.pdbx_description
1 polymer ?
#
loop_
_entity_poly.entity_id
_entity_poly.type
_entity_poly.pdbx_seq_one_letter_code
_entity_poly.pdbx_strand_id
1 'polypeptide(L)'
;MSMQGDVKILLHHLKGMPVIWDGKSCIQEMKEQDYQWRQMEWWAFYFELKSRNLLETEFEFPGDRVGRVGFDLKRSVNWDLKCKAIKSDEHKAILNDKEAMKDSIQRYGEHGVILALCDVEYNDVDRTFQKWHAKLMEKPSKYTVEREKRTSNSRYRKTSATLDEILLLRITEDNLQYLSTFKQGRNSNGNPRREKYMLDLEEVDRFLIDTISFR
;
A
#
# COMPACT_ATOMS: atom_id res chain seq x y z
N MET A 1 19.55 -13.92 -10.53
CA MET A 1 18.19 -13.35 -10.72
C MET A 1 18.34 -11.83 -10.74
N SER A 2 17.58 -11.10 -11.56
CA SER A 2 17.68 -9.64 -11.71
C SER A 2 16.31 -8.98 -11.65
N MET A 3 16.23 -7.68 -11.35
CA MET A 3 14.96 -6.95 -11.31
C MET A 3 14.20 -7.02 -12.63
N GLN A 4 14.88 -7.04 -13.79
CA GLN A 4 14.19 -7.27 -15.07
C GLN A 4 13.49 -8.63 -15.13
N GLY A 5 14.06 -9.65 -14.48
CA GLY A 5 13.44 -10.96 -14.32
C GLY A 5 12.25 -10.95 -13.37
N ASP A 6 12.30 -10.14 -12.30
CA ASP A 6 11.18 -9.94 -11.38
C ASP A 6 10.01 -9.25 -12.09
N VAL A 7 10.30 -8.16 -12.81
CA VAL A 7 9.32 -7.37 -13.58
C VAL A 7 8.55 -8.24 -14.56
N LYS A 8 9.21 -9.14 -15.29
CA LYS A 8 8.52 -10.06 -16.21
C LYS A 8 7.49 -10.94 -15.51
N ILE A 9 7.80 -11.43 -14.32
CA ILE A 9 6.86 -12.26 -13.53
C ILE A 9 5.74 -11.39 -12.98
N LEU A 10 6.07 -10.21 -12.43
CA LEU A 10 5.06 -9.27 -11.94
C LEU A 10 4.05 -8.91 -13.05
N LEU A 11 4.53 -8.58 -14.25
CA LEU A 11 3.67 -8.29 -15.40
C LEU A 11 2.82 -9.48 -15.85
N HIS A 12 3.33 -10.71 -15.71
CA HIS A 12 2.58 -11.91 -16.07
C HIS A 12 1.44 -12.17 -15.07
N HIS A 13 1.74 -12.17 -13.78
CA HIS A 13 0.82 -12.58 -12.73
C HIS A 13 -0.15 -11.47 -12.32
N LEU A 14 0.30 -10.21 -12.20
CA LEU A 14 -0.54 -9.11 -11.74
C LEU A 14 -1.60 -8.68 -12.76
N LYS A 15 -1.49 -9.11 -14.03
CA LYS A 15 -2.59 -8.97 -15.01
C LYS A 15 -3.87 -9.72 -14.59
N GLY A 16 -3.74 -10.74 -13.72
CA GLY A 16 -4.87 -11.46 -13.14
C GLY A 16 -5.55 -10.74 -11.96
N MET A 17 -5.13 -9.52 -11.61
CA MET A 17 -5.71 -8.77 -10.50
C MET A 17 -7.18 -8.43 -10.76
N PRO A 18 -8.11 -8.66 -9.81
CA PRO A 18 -9.48 -8.17 -9.94
C PRO A 18 -9.49 -6.64 -10.10
N VAL A 19 -10.34 -6.12 -10.97
CA VAL A 19 -10.40 -4.69 -11.27
C VAL A 19 -11.36 -3.94 -10.35
N ILE A 20 -12.50 -4.56 -9.99
CA ILE A 20 -13.55 -3.91 -9.20
C ILE A 20 -13.52 -4.47 -7.77
N TRP A 21 -13.29 -3.60 -6.79
CA TRP A 21 -13.23 -3.94 -5.37
C TRP A 21 -14.40 -3.32 -4.62
N ASP A 22 -15.45 -4.10 -4.38
CA ASP A 22 -16.53 -3.72 -3.46
C ASP A 22 -16.05 -3.87 -2.02
N GLY A 23 -16.09 -2.79 -1.24
CA GLY A 23 -15.51 -2.79 0.10
C GLY A 23 -16.15 -3.78 1.05
N LYS A 24 -17.45 -4.10 0.93
CA LYS A 24 -18.08 -5.09 1.82
C LYS A 24 -17.61 -6.48 1.46
N SER A 25 -17.67 -6.83 0.18
CA SER A 25 -17.21 -8.12 -0.32
C SER A 25 -15.72 -8.34 -0.04
N CYS A 26 -14.87 -7.35 -0.32
CA CYS A 26 -13.43 -7.42 -0.05
C CYS A 26 -13.12 -7.58 1.45
N ILE A 27 -13.82 -6.85 2.32
CA ILE A 27 -13.63 -6.99 3.78
C ILE A 27 -14.11 -8.36 4.27
N GLN A 28 -15.18 -8.90 3.71
CA GLN A 28 -15.65 -10.26 4.03
C GLN A 28 -14.63 -11.31 3.59
N GLU A 29 -14.12 -11.21 2.35
CA GLU A 29 -13.10 -12.12 1.83
C GLU A 29 -11.81 -12.07 2.68
N MET A 30 -11.36 -10.86 3.02
CA MET A 30 -10.22 -10.67 3.92
C MET A 30 -10.48 -11.22 5.32
N LYS A 31 -11.72 -11.13 5.82
CA LYS A 31 -12.10 -11.68 7.13
C LYS A 31 -12.08 -13.21 7.12
N GLU A 32 -12.54 -13.83 6.05
CA GLU A 32 -12.49 -15.29 5.86
C GLU A 32 -11.05 -15.81 5.84
N GLN A 33 -10.10 -15.00 5.35
CA GLN A 33 -8.67 -15.30 5.36
C GLN A 33 -7.92 -14.71 6.57
N ASP A 34 -8.64 -14.14 7.55
CA ASP A 34 -8.09 -13.43 8.72
C ASP A 34 -6.97 -12.42 8.40
N TYR A 35 -7.09 -11.69 7.29
CA TYR A 35 -6.06 -10.81 6.76
C TYR A 35 -6.45 -9.33 6.86
N GLN A 36 -5.96 -8.62 7.88
CA GLN A 36 -6.06 -7.13 8.01
C GLN A 36 -7.45 -6.50 7.80
N TRP A 37 -8.53 -7.29 7.86
CA TRP A 37 -9.90 -6.88 7.53
C TRP A 37 -10.48 -5.78 8.44
N ARG A 38 -9.83 -5.50 9.57
CA ARG A 38 -10.21 -4.45 10.54
C ARG A 38 -9.66 -3.06 10.18
N GLN A 39 -8.75 -2.97 9.21
CA GLN A 39 -8.08 -1.72 8.85
C GLN A 39 -8.97 -0.80 8.02
N MET A 40 -8.80 0.52 8.17
CA MET A 40 -9.58 1.50 7.40
C MET A 40 -9.15 1.56 5.93
N GLU A 41 -7.86 1.37 5.66
CA GLU A 41 -7.30 1.28 4.31
C GLU A 41 -7.45 -0.15 3.77
N TRP A 42 -8.65 -0.72 3.89
CA TRP A 42 -8.97 -2.10 3.53
C TRP A 42 -8.56 -2.45 2.09
N TRP A 43 -8.76 -1.52 1.15
CA TRP A 43 -8.43 -1.65 -0.27
C TRP A 43 -6.93 -1.84 -0.51
N ALA A 44 -6.05 -1.20 0.28
CA ALA A 44 -4.62 -1.41 0.19
C ALA A 44 -4.22 -2.80 0.69
N PHE A 45 -4.81 -3.26 1.79
CA PHE A 45 -4.61 -4.62 2.28
C PHE A 45 -5.25 -5.69 1.38
N TYR A 46 -6.34 -5.36 0.69
CA TYR A 46 -6.93 -6.24 -0.30
C TYR A 46 -5.99 -6.43 -1.50
N PHE A 47 -5.38 -5.35 -1.98
CA PHE A 47 -4.33 -5.41 -2.99
C PHE A 47 -3.13 -6.26 -2.52
N GLU A 48 -2.70 -6.10 -1.26
CA GLU A 48 -1.63 -6.93 -0.69
C GLU A 48 -2.01 -8.42 -0.68
N LEU A 49 -3.22 -8.76 -0.21
CA LEU A 49 -3.71 -10.14 -0.18
C LEU A 49 -3.78 -10.76 -1.58
N LYS A 50 -4.34 -10.04 -2.55
CA LYS A 50 -4.45 -10.54 -3.92
C LYS A 50 -3.10 -10.67 -4.59
N SER A 51 -2.20 -9.71 -4.37
CA SER A 51 -0.83 -9.78 -4.89
C SER A 51 -0.11 -11.00 -4.32
N ARG A 52 -0.25 -11.29 -3.02
CA ARG A 52 0.28 -12.51 -2.41
C ARG A 52 -0.25 -13.77 -3.11
N ASN A 53 -1.56 -13.91 -3.23
CA ASN A 53 -2.17 -15.10 -3.83
C ASN A 53 -1.72 -15.31 -5.30
N LEU A 54 -1.44 -14.23 -6.03
CA LEU A 54 -0.98 -14.30 -7.41
C LEU A 54 0.53 -14.59 -7.54
N LEU A 55 1.34 -14.26 -6.53
CA LEU A 55 2.80 -14.23 -6.62
C LEU A 55 3.51 -15.20 -5.66
N GLU A 56 2.82 -15.83 -4.71
CA GLU A 56 3.44 -16.65 -3.65
C GLU A 56 4.24 -17.86 -4.15
N THR A 57 4.02 -18.29 -5.38
CA THR A 57 4.78 -19.39 -6.01
C THR A 57 6.12 -18.92 -6.59
N GLU A 58 6.28 -17.62 -6.84
CA GLU A 58 7.44 -17.03 -7.51
C GLU A 58 8.23 -16.05 -6.63
N PHE A 59 7.58 -15.50 -5.59
CA PHE A 59 8.14 -14.52 -4.66
C PHE A 59 8.05 -15.02 -3.22
N GLU A 60 9.03 -14.63 -2.41
CA GLU A 60 9.02 -14.82 -0.97
C GLU A 60 8.12 -13.78 -0.30
N PHE A 61 7.29 -14.21 0.66
CA PHE A 61 6.41 -13.36 1.48
C PHE A 61 6.57 -13.69 2.97
N PRO A 62 6.93 -12.73 3.85
CA PRO A 62 7.36 -11.37 3.53
C PRO A 62 8.75 -11.36 2.88
N GLY A 63 9.16 -10.20 2.35
CA GLY A 63 10.54 -9.99 1.94
C GLY A 63 11.50 -9.82 3.12
N ASP A 64 12.67 -9.24 2.87
CA ASP A 64 13.66 -9.03 3.93
C ASP A 64 13.14 -8.10 5.04
N ARG A 65 13.83 -8.15 6.17
CA ARG A 65 13.57 -7.29 7.31
C ARG A 65 14.78 -6.43 7.66
N VAL A 66 14.54 -5.14 7.86
CA VAL A 66 15.51 -4.17 8.35
C VAL A 66 15.03 -3.64 9.71
N GLY A 67 15.61 -4.19 10.78
CA GLY A 67 15.17 -3.91 12.15
C GLY A 67 13.70 -4.31 12.38
N ARG A 68 12.81 -3.31 12.46
CA ARG A 68 11.36 -3.52 12.65
C ARG A 68 10.53 -3.42 11.38
N VAL A 69 11.13 -3.02 10.27
CA VAL A 69 10.46 -2.86 8.98
C VAL A 69 10.66 -4.12 8.17
N GLY A 70 9.57 -4.78 7.77
CA GLY A 70 9.59 -5.86 6.78
C GLY A 70 9.12 -5.33 5.43
N PHE A 71 9.71 -5.82 4.36
CA PHE A 71 9.22 -5.59 3.00
C PHE A 71 8.10 -6.58 2.66
N ASP A 72 7.21 -6.18 1.76
CA ASP A 72 6.00 -6.95 1.47
C ASP A 72 6.33 -8.29 0.77
N LEU A 73 7.29 -8.26 -0.15
CA LEU A 73 7.76 -9.44 -0.88
C LEU A 73 9.19 -9.30 -1.38
N LYS A 74 9.81 -10.43 -1.74
CA LYS A 74 11.17 -10.47 -2.29
C LYS A 74 11.32 -11.52 -3.38
N ARG A 75 12.16 -11.20 -4.37
CA ARG A 75 12.75 -12.20 -5.27
C ARG A 75 14.21 -11.87 -5.53
N SER A 76 14.52 -11.17 -6.62
CA SER A 76 15.88 -10.68 -6.87
C SER A 76 16.20 -9.50 -5.96
N VAL A 77 15.20 -8.66 -5.73
CA VAL A 77 15.25 -7.50 -4.82
C VAL A 77 14.04 -7.49 -3.90
N ASN A 78 14.04 -6.62 -2.89
CA ASN A 78 12.83 -6.37 -2.10
C ASN A 78 11.86 -5.48 -2.88
N TRP A 79 10.57 -5.77 -2.70
CA TRP A 79 9.47 -5.02 -3.27
C TRP A 79 8.49 -4.58 -2.18
N ASP A 80 7.95 -3.38 -2.34
CA ASP A 80 6.87 -2.83 -1.52
C ASP A 80 5.59 -2.68 -2.36
N LEU A 81 4.47 -3.16 -1.83
CA LEU A 81 3.13 -2.98 -2.39
C LEU A 81 2.54 -1.70 -1.83
N LYS A 82 2.01 -0.82 -2.68
CA LYS A 82 1.38 0.44 -2.27
C LYS A 82 0.12 0.69 -3.10
N CYS A 83 -0.85 1.38 -2.50
CA CYS A 83 -2.04 1.84 -3.22
C CYS A 83 -2.21 3.35 -3.07
N LYS A 84 -2.67 3.99 -4.16
CA LYS A 84 -2.95 5.43 -4.20
C LYS A 84 -4.27 5.70 -4.92
N ALA A 85 -5.12 6.49 -4.27
CA ALA A 85 -6.35 6.99 -4.86
C ALA A 85 -6.02 8.06 -5.89
N ILE A 86 -6.50 7.93 -7.13
CA ILE A 86 -6.20 8.85 -8.23
C ILE A 86 -6.77 10.24 -7.95
N LYS A 87 -8.04 10.31 -7.53
CA LYS A 87 -8.78 11.56 -7.30
C LYS A 87 -8.42 12.30 -6.00
N SER A 88 -7.36 11.92 -5.28
CA SER A 88 -7.00 12.66 -4.06
C SER A 88 -6.14 13.88 -4.41
N ASP A 89 -6.47 15.03 -3.83
CA ASP A 89 -5.83 16.34 -4.09
C ASP A 89 -4.30 16.35 -4.00
N GLU A 90 -3.72 15.47 -3.18
CA GLU A 90 -2.28 15.28 -3.11
C GLU A 90 -1.87 14.20 -4.14
N HIS A 91 -1.23 14.62 -5.24
CA HIS A 91 -0.62 13.76 -6.26
C HIS A 91 0.60 12.98 -5.73
N LYS A 92 0.59 12.58 -4.45
CA LYS A 92 1.74 12.02 -3.75
C LYS A 92 1.42 10.66 -3.14
N ALA A 93 2.33 9.70 -3.30
CA ALA A 93 2.23 8.38 -2.72
C ALA A 93 3.26 8.23 -1.59
N ILE A 94 2.78 7.94 -0.38
CA ILE A 94 3.66 7.62 0.76
C ILE A 94 4.20 6.21 0.55
N LEU A 95 5.53 6.08 0.54
CA LEU A 95 6.24 4.82 0.38
C LEU A 95 6.62 4.23 1.75
N ASN A 96 7.74 3.50 1.81
CA ASN A 96 8.22 2.87 3.04
C ASN A 96 9.26 3.73 3.78
N ASP A 97 9.72 3.21 4.92
CA ASP A 97 10.74 3.80 5.78
C ASP A 97 12.04 4.11 5.04
N LYS A 98 12.58 5.32 5.25
CA LYS A 98 13.77 5.80 4.51
C LYS A 98 15.00 4.96 4.78
N GLU A 99 15.22 4.56 6.03
CA GLU A 99 16.40 3.78 6.41
C GLU A 99 16.32 2.36 5.84
N ALA A 100 15.15 1.73 5.95
CA ALA A 100 14.92 0.41 5.38
C ALA A 100 15.12 0.41 3.85
N MET A 101 14.49 1.34 3.12
CA MET A 101 14.63 1.42 1.67
C MET A 101 16.09 1.66 1.25
N LYS A 102 16.82 2.53 1.95
CA LYS A 102 18.26 2.74 1.71
C LYS A 102 19.07 1.46 1.93
N ASP A 103 18.81 0.72 3.01
CA ASP A 103 19.48 -0.56 3.27
C ASP A 103 19.18 -1.59 2.17
N SER A 104 17.94 -1.67 1.68
CA SER A 104 17.59 -2.52 0.53
C SER A 104 18.38 -2.14 -0.73
N ILE A 105 18.46 -0.85 -1.05
CA ILE A 105 19.22 -0.34 -2.21
C ILE A 105 20.71 -0.66 -2.04
N GLN A 106 21.28 -0.48 -0.85
CA GLN A 106 22.68 -0.82 -0.59
C GLN A 106 22.99 -2.30 -0.76
N ARG A 107 22.06 -3.19 -0.37
CA ARG A 107 22.24 -4.64 -0.47
C ARG A 107 22.09 -5.17 -1.89
N TYR A 108 21.15 -4.62 -2.64
CA TYR A 108 20.72 -5.19 -3.92
C TYR A 108 20.98 -4.29 -5.12
N GLY A 109 21.50 -3.08 -4.92
CA GLY A 109 21.65 -2.03 -5.93
C GLY A 109 20.36 -1.27 -6.22
N GLU A 110 19.20 -1.88 -5.96
CA GLU A 110 17.89 -1.34 -6.29
C GLU A 110 16.80 -1.84 -5.32
N HIS A 111 15.68 -1.13 -5.28
CA HIS A 111 14.48 -1.48 -4.52
C HIS A 111 13.25 -1.26 -5.39
N GLY A 112 12.32 -2.21 -5.34
CA GLY A 112 11.11 -2.18 -6.15
C GLY A 112 9.90 -1.64 -5.42
N VAL A 113 9.06 -0.89 -6.12
CA VAL A 113 7.72 -0.53 -5.63
C VAL A 113 6.68 -0.92 -6.67
N ILE A 114 5.63 -1.60 -6.22
CA ILE A 114 4.45 -1.94 -7.02
C ILE A 114 3.34 -1.03 -6.54
N LEU A 115 3.02 -0.01 -7.32
CA LEU A 115 2.04 1.02 -6.96
C LEU A 115 0.75 0.82 -7.75
N ALA A 116 -0.30 0.37 -7.07
CA ALA A 116 -1.65 0.35 -7.64
C ALA A 116 -2.30 1.74 -7.55
N LEU A 117 -2.74 2.24 -8.69
CA LEU A 117 -3.56 3.44 -8.81
C LEU A 117 -5.02 3.03 -8.90
N CYS A 118 -5.87 3.60 -8.05
CA CYS A 118 -7.28 3.25 -8.01
C CYS A 118 -8.16 4.49 -8.06
N ASP A 119 -9.25 4.40 -8.82
CA ASP A 119 -10.39 5.29 -8.62
C ASP A 119 -11.18 4.79 -7.40
N VAL A 120 -11.57 5.69 -6.50
CA VAL A 120 -12.17 5.29 -5.22
C VAL A 120 -13.43 6.09 -4.93
N GLU A 121 -14.44 5.40 -4.41
CA GLU A 121 -15.65 6.04 -3.91
C GLU A 121 -15.60 6.15 -2.40
N TYR A 122 -16.07 7.29 -1.88
CA TYR A 122 -16.09 7.56 -0.45
C TYR A 122 -17.48 7.34 0.13
N ASN A 123 -17.49 7.02 1.42
CA ASN A 123 -18.68 6.74 2.19
C ASN A 123 -19.71 7.88 2.14
N ASP A 124 -20.98 7.52 2.23
CA ASP A 124 -22.10 8.45 2.21
C ASP A 124 -22.13 9.37 3.44
N VAL A 125 -22.96 10.42 3.36
CA VAL A 125 -23.14 11.40 4.43
C VAL A 125 -23.56 10.73 5.75
N ASP A 126 -24.39 9.68 5.64
CA ASP A 126 -24.89 8.90 6.78
C ASP A 126 -23.88 7.91 7.37
N ARG A 127 -22.71 7.79 6.73
CA ARG A 127 -21.60 6.91 7.10
C ARG A 127 -22.00 5.45 7.22
N THR A 128 -22.90 4.96 6.37
CA THR A 128 -23.48 3.61 6.42
C THR A 128 -22.41 2.51 6.36
N PHE A 129 -21.41 2.65 5.49
CA PHE A 129 -20.31 1.70 5.38
C PHE A 129 -19.45 1.65 6.66
N GLN A 130 -19.10 2.82 7.20
CA GLN A 130 -18.34 2.92 8.45
C GLN A 130 -19.09 2.31 9.63
N LYS A 131 -20.40 2.54 9.75
CA LYS A 131 -21.24 1.93 10.79
C LYS A 131 -21.29 0.41 10.64
N TRP A 132 -21.48 -0.09 9.42
CA TRP A 132 -21.45 -1.52 9.12
C TRP A 132 -20.11 -2.17 9.50
N HIS A 133 -18.98 -1.58 9.08
CA HIS A 133 -17.65 -2.13 9.37
C HIS A 133 -17.32 -2.05 10.86
N ALA A 134 -17.75 -0.99 11.57
CA ALA A 134 -17.62 -0.89 13.02
C ALA A 134 -18.40 -2.01 13.75
N LYS A 135 -19.63 -2.30 13.31
CA LYS A 135 -20.42 -3.42 13.84
C LYS A 135 -19.74 -4.76 13.58
N LEU A 136 -19.15 -4.95 12.39
CA LEU A 136 -18.43 -6.16 12.02
C LEU A 136 -17.18 -6.42 12.89
N MET A 137 -16.51 -5.36 13.35
CA MET A 137 -15.33 -5.47 14.22
C MET A 137 -15.66 -5.85 15.66
N GLU A 138 -16.93 -5.73 16.07
CA GLU A 138 -17.50 -5.98 17.42
C GLU A 138 -16.92 -5.11 18.56
N LYS A 139 -15.63 -4.76 18.50
CA LYS A 139 -14.94 -3.90 19.47
C LYS A 139 -14.13 -2.81 18.75
N PRO A 140 -14.36 -1.53 19.06
CA PRO A 140 -13.52 -0.45 18.56
C PRO A 140 -12.09 -0.58 19.14
N SER A 141 -11.10 -0.16 18.36
CA SER A 141 -9.71 -0.13 18.84
C SER A 141 -9.54 0.91 19.96
N LYS A 142 -8.53 0.73 20.83
CA LYS A 142 -8.18 1.74 21.86
C LYS A 142 -7.99 3.13 21.25
N TYR A 143 -7.34 3.20 20.09
CA TYR A 143 -7.15 4.43 19.34
C TYR A 143 -8.48 5.08 18.92
N THR A 144 -9.43 4.29 18.44
CA THR A 144 -10.76 4.78 18.05
C THR A 144 -11.48 5.40 19.24
N VAL A 145 -11.49 4.71 20.38
CA VAL A 145 -12.14 5.18 21.62
C VAL A 145 -11.49 6.49 22.12
N GLU A 146 -10.17 6.57 22.12
CA GLU A 146 -9.46 7.79 22.53
C GLU A 146 -9.66 8.96 21.56
N ARG A 147 -9.75 8.68 20.26
CA ARG A 147 -10.01 9.71 19.25
C ARG A 147 -11.42 10.27 19.38
N GLU A 148 -12.42 9.43 19.59
CA GLU A 148 -13.82 9.84 19.78
C GLU A 148 -14.00 10.77 20.98
N LYS A 149 -13.21 10.58 22.05
CA LYS A 149 -13.16 11.51 23.20
C LYS A 149 -12.62 12.91 22.83
N ARG A 150 -11.80 13.02 21.78
CA ARG A 150 -11.18 14.28 21.34
C ARG A 150 -11.94 14.96 20.20
N THR A 151 -12.56 14.18 19.31
CA THR A 151 -13.27 14.71 18.15
C THR A 151 -14.28 13.72 17.58
N SER A 152 -15.43 14.22 17.16
CA SER A 152 -16.43 13.48 16.38
C SER A 152 -16.04 13.31 14.91
N ASN A 153 -15.08 14.08 14.40
CA ASN A 153 -14.71 14.09 12.98
C ASN A 153 -13.82 12.90 12.61
N SER A 154 -14.39 11.90 11.93
CA SER A 154 -13.65 10.80 11.29
C SER A 154 -13.51 11.00 9.79
N ARG A 155 -12.36 10.63 9.25
CA ARG A 155 -12.16 10.52 7.79
C ARG A 155 -13.24 9.63 7.19
N TYR A 156 -13.76 10.00 6.03
CA TYR A 156 -14.63 9.11 5.27
C TYR A 156 -13.85 7.86 4.85
N ARG A 157 -14.50 6.70 4.96
CA ARG A 157 -13.92 5.44 4.49
C ARG A 157 -14.20 5.30 3.01
N LYS A 158 -13.34 4.58 2.29
CA LYS A 158 -13.61 4.21 0.91
C LYS A 158 -14.64 3.07 0.91
N THR A 159 -15.65 3.14 0.06
CA THR A 159 -16.70 2.11 -0.09
C THR A 159 -16.38 1.14 -1.20
N SER A 160 -15.68 1.61 -2.23
CA SER A 160 -15.18 0.79 -3.32
C SER A 160 -13.87 1.38 -3.86
N ALA A 161 -13.15 0.56 -4.60
CA ALA A 161 -12.00 0.96 -5.38
C ALA A 161 -12.05 0.21 -6.73
N THR A 162 -11.74 0.92 -7.81
CA THR A 162 -11.55 0.35 -9.14
C THR A 162 -10.08 0.50 -9.48
N LEU A 163 -9.38 -0.62 -9.67
CA LEU A 163 -7.99 -0.64 -10.08
C LEU A 163 -7.90 -0.11 -11.51
N ASP A 164 -7.08 0.90 -11.70
CA ASP A 164 -6.92 1.58 -12.97
C ASP A 164 -5.62 1.14 -13.64
N GLU A 165 -4.53 1.26 -12.89
CA GLU A 165 -3.18 0.93 -13.34
C GLU A 165 -2.35 0.36 -12.19
N ILE A 166 -1.36 -0.47 -12.52
CA ILE A 166 -0.26 -0.84 -11.63
C ILE A 166 1.03 -0.32 -12.24
N LEU A 167 1.76 0.50 -11.49
CA LEU A 167 3.08 1.00 -11.86
C LEU A 167 4.16 0.16 -11.19
N LEU A 168 5.13 -0.32 -11.97
CA LEU A 168 6.33 -0.97 -11.47
C LEU A 168 7.46 0.03 -11.45
N LEU A 169 7.95 0.37 -10.26
CA LEU A 169 8.94 1.41 -10.05
C LEU A 169 10.27 0.81 -9.56
N ARG A 170 11.37 1.34 -10.08
CA ARG A 170 12.74 1.05 -9.64
C ARG A 170 13.31 2.26 -8.94
N ILE A 171 13.73 2.05 -7.70
CA ILE A 171 14.44 3.04 -6.91
C ILE A 171 15.89 2.59 -6.77
N THR A 172 16.81 3.46 -7.15
CA THR A 172 18.27 3.28 -7.04
C THR A 172 18.87 4.47 -6.29
N GLU A 173 20.16 4.40 -5.95
CA GLU A 173 20.85 5.54 -5.32
C GLU A 173 20.77 6.80 -6.20
N ASP A 174 20.84 6.66 -7.53
CA ASP A 174 20.87 7.78 -8.48
C ASP A 174 19.56 8.58 -8.53
N ASN A 175 18.41 7.90 -8.39
CA ASN A 175 17.10 8.54 -8.47
C ASN A 175 16.44 8.78 -7.10
N LEU A 176 17.03 8.26 -6.01
CA LEU A 176 16.51 8.40 -4.65
C LEU A 176 16.31 9.87 -4.23
N GLN A 177 17.17 10.76 -4.73
CA GLN A 177 17.13 12.20 -4.44
C GLN A 177 15.85 12.90 -4.91
N TYR A 178 15.13 12.32 -5.87
CA TYR A 178 13.85 12.86 -6.36
C TYR A 178 12.66 12.49 -5.46
N LEU A 179 12.86 11.61 -4.47
CA LEU A 179 11.82 11.31 -3.48
C LEU A 179 11.86 12.33 -2.34
N SER A 180 10.69 12.87 -2.02
CA SER A 180 10.52 13.76 -0.88
C SER A 180 10.42 12.98 0.44
N THR A 181 10.52 13.70 1.56
CA THR A 181 10.43 13.09 2.91
C THR A 181 9.05 13.34 3.51
N PHE A 182 8.37 12.26 3.90
CA PHE A 182 7.12 12.31 4.66
C PHE A 182 7.38 12.14 6.16
N LYS A 183 7.02 13.17 6.94
CA LYS A 183 7.12 13.19 8.41
C LYS A 183 5.83 12.68 9.02
N GLN A 184 5.84 11.43 9.49
CA GLN A 184 4.67 10.72 10.02
C GLN A 184 4.15 11.21 11.40
N GLY A 185 4.80 12.20 12.00
CA GLY A 185 4.49 12.66 13.36
C GLY A 185 5.08 11.76 14.44
N ARG A 186 4.29 11.38 15.45
CA ARG A 186 4.73 10.66 16.65
C ARG A 186 4.00 9.33 16.85
N ASN A 187 4.66 8.41 17.51
CA ASN A 187 4.11 7.14 18.00
C ASN A 187 3.24 7.38 19.25
N SER A 188 2.48 6.35 19.66
CA SER A 188 1.65 6.39 20.88
C SER A 188 2.45 6.63 22.17
N ASN A 189 3.74 6.29 22.17
CA ASN A 189 4.67 6.58 23.25
C ASN A 189 5.30 7.98 23.17
N GLY A 190 4.83 8.84 22.26
CA GLY A 190 5.33 10.20 22.09
C GLY A 190 6.62 10.31 21.26
N ASN A 191 7.32 9.21 20.96
CA ASN A 191 8.56 9.29 20.17
C ASN A 191 8.27 9.60 18.70
N PRO A 192 9.15 10.35 17.99
CA PRO A 192 9.02 10.55 16.55
C PRO A 192 8.87 9.22 15.82
N ARG A 193 7.95 9.17 14.85
CA ARG A 193 7.91 8.08 13.88
C ARG A 193 9.04 8.26 12.89
N ARG A 194 9.62 7.14 12.46
CA ARG A 194 10.61 7.17 11.39
C ARG A 194 10.01 7.79 10.14
N GLU A 195 10.83 8.54 9.43
CA GLU A 195 10.44 9.22 8.21
C GLU A 195 10.29 8.21 7.06
N LYS A 196 9.35 8.50 6.15
CA LYS A 196 9.12 7.70 4.95
C LYS A 196 9.51 8.48 3.71
N TYR A 197 9.83 7.77 2.63
CA TYR A 197 9.86 8.40 1.32
C TYR A 197 8.44 8.70 0.83
N MET A 198 8.33 9.73 0.00
CA MET A 198 7.09 10.11 -0.65
C MET A 198 7.39 10.46 -2.10
N LEU A 199 6.74 9.71 -2.99
CA LEU A 199 6.78 9.88 -4.43
C LEU A 199 5.80 10.97 -4.84
N ASP A 200 6.25 11.89 -5.68
CA ASP A 200 5.36 12.77 -6.45
C ASP A 200 5.01 12.06 -7.76
N LEU A 201 3.72 11.89 -8.04
CA LEU A 201 3.25 11.22 -9.25
C LEU A 201 3.59 12.02 -10.52
N GLU A 202 3.81 13.33 -10.41
CA GLU A 202 4.28 14.15 -11.53
C GLU A 202 5.72 13.81 -11.94
N GLU A 203 6.50 13.20 -11.04
CA GLU A 203 7.90 12.82 -11.26
C GLU A 203 8.07 11.29 -11.41
N VAL A 204 6.97 10.56 -11.63
CA VAL A 204 6.95 9.09 -11.63
C VAL A 204 7.84 8.46 -12.70
N ASP A 205 7.99 9.13 -13.85
CA ASP A 205 8.80 8.67 -14.99
C ASP A 205 10.28 8.49 -14.63
N ARG A 206 10.77 9.15 -13.57
CA ARG A 206 12.14 8.95 -13.06
C ARG A 206 12.37 7.58 -12.42
N PHE A 207 11.29 6.89 -12.09
CA PHE A 207 11.29 5.61 -11.40
C PHE A 207 10.62 4.50 -12.22
N LEU A 208 9.75 4.86 -13.16
CA LEU A 208 8.91 3.91 -13.89
C LEU A 208 9.75 2.93 -14.72
N ILE A 209 9.48 1.64 -14.53
CA ILE A 209 10.04 0.56 -15.33
C ILE A 209 9.01 0.10 -16.37
N ASP A 210 7.79 -0.16 -15.91
CA ASP A 210 6.70 -0.71 -16.72
C ASP A 210 5.35 -0.47 -16.04
N THR A 211 4.27 -0.69 -16.78
CA THR A 211 2.90 -0.44 -16.34
C THR A 211 1.96 -1.58 -16.77
N ILE A 212 0.92 -1.80 -15.97
CA ILE A 212 -0.23 -2.63 -16.34
C ILE A 212 -1.45 -1.72 -16.32
N SER A 213 -2.11 -1.56 -17.46
CA SER A 213 -3.38 -0.82 -17.56
C SER A 213 -4.56 -1.79 -17.57
N PHE A 214 -5.62 -1.42 -16.85
CA PHE A 214 -6.87 -2.18 -16.72
C PHE A 214 -8.08 -1.46 -17.34
N ARG A 215 -7.83 -0.36 -18.07
CA ARG A 215 -8.84 0.39 -18.84
C ARG A 215 -9.15 -0.25 -20.19
#